data_AF-A0A1N6EKB1-F1
#
_entry.id   AF-A0A1N6EKB1-F1
#
_cell.length_a   1.000
_cell.length_b   1.000
_cell.length_c   1.000
_cell.angle_alpha   90.00
_cell.angle_beta   90.00
_cell.angle_gamma   90.00
#
_symmetry.space_group_name_H-M   'P 1'
#
loop_
_entity.id
_entity.type
_entity.pdbx_description
1 polymer ?
#
loop_
_entity_poly.entity_id
_entity_poly.type
_entity_poly.pdbx_seq_one_letter_code
_entity_poly.pdbx_strand_id
1 'polypeptide(L)'
;MTTILQNKLDEKFTAWIIKYISPNFVDGIYLVWFTDNDAESTDKLLTFENGKIFSSKNIENIELEIINKKKEIENYERVISWLNEEINNDSTEDNFYDIKFLLDQIEQNNFSIDVIELFTNYINLFGDYARQDEKNNFLLTFESQSSIQKLWNYYYEAIFWPRFNNKKEFENSKPASLEIDKSELHLQLSEIINEFDNQIQMSNL
;
A
#
# COMPACT_ATOMS: atom_id res chain seq x y z
N MET A 1 18.48 -40.19 19.39
CA MET A 1 17.33 -39.83 18.52
C MET A 1 16.71 -38.62 19.17
N THR A 2 17.19 -37.43 18.80
CA THR A 2 16.78 -36.18 19.41
C THR A 2 15.86 -35.51 18.40
N THR A 3 14.57 -35.57 18.66
CA THR A 3 13.56 -34.86 17.89
C THR A 3 13.81 -33.37 18.12
N ILE A 4 14.42 -32.71 17.15
CA ILE A 4 14.47 -31.26 17.11
C ILE A 4 13.04 -30.84 16.78
N LEU A 5 12.33 -30.38 17.81
CA LEU A 5 11.13 -29.56 17.63
C LEU A 5 11.58 -28.34 16.84
N GLN A 6 11.35 -28.41 15.53
CA GLN A 6 11.44 -27.30 14.62
C GLN A 6 10.29 -26.38 15.00
N ASN A 7 10.51 -25.54 16.01
CA ASN A 7 9.81 -24.28 16.12
C ASN A 7 10.21 -23.50 14.85
N LYS A 8 9.50 -23.77 13.74
CA LYS A 8 9.29 -22.74 12.74
C LYS A 8 8.70 -21.59 13.55
N LEU A 9 9.48 -20.54 13.69
CA LEU A 9 8.92 -19.22 13.94
C LEU A 9 7.98 -19.01 12.76
N ASP A 10 6.69 -19.33 12.96
CA ASP A 10 5.64 -18.95 12.04
C ASP A 10 5.70 -17.42 12.01
N GLU A 11 6.26 -16.85 10.94
CA GLU A 11 6.03 -15.45 10.63
C GLU A 11 4.50 -15.31 10.60
N LYS A 12 3.97 -14.58 11.59
CA LYS A 12 2.54 -14.40 11.71
C LYS A 12 2.07 -13.68 10.46
N PHE A 13 1.09 -14.27 9.77
CA PHE A 13 0.35 -13.58 8.73
C PHE A 13 -0.11 -12.25 9.32
N THR A 14 0.39 -11.15 8.77
CA THR A 14 -0.02 -9.82 9.22
C THR A 14 -0.84 -9.23 8.09
N ALA A 15 -2.05 -8.79 8.42
CA ALA A 15 -2.86 -8.03 7.50
C ALA A 15 -3.22 -6.70 8.15
N TRP A 16 -3.47 -5.73 7.30
CA TRP A 16 -3.73 -4.36 7.66
C TRP A 16 -4.94 -3.86 6.88
N ILE A 17 -5.82 -3.16 7.58
CA ILE A 17 -6.91 -2.41 6.96
C ILE A 17 -6.40 -1.02 6.63
N ILE A 18 -6.35 -0.71 5.34
CA ILE A 18 -5.94 0.59 4.82
C ILE A 18 -7.19 1.42 4.55
N LYS A 19 -7.32 2.56 5.22
CA LYS A 19 -8.26 3.59 4.77
C LYS A 19 -7.60 4.39 3.65
N TYR A 20 -8.23 4.36 2.48
CA TYR A 20 -7.74 4.94 1.25
C TYR A 20 -8.69 6.04 0.76
N ILE A 21 -8.16 7.24 0.58
CA ILE A 21 -8.89 8.39 0.01
C ILE A 21 -8.16 8.82 -1.27
N SER A 22 -8.90 8.93 -2.37
CA SER A 22 -8.40 9.45 -3.64
C SER A 22 -9.39 10.43 -4.26
N PRO A 23 -9.03 11.12 -5.36
CA PRO A 23 -9.97 11.94 -6.11
C PRO A 23 -11.25 11.18 -6.56
N ASN A 24 -11.16 9.87 -6.81
CA ASN A 24 -12.31 9.04 -7.18
C ASN A 24 -13.05 8.43 -5.98
N PHE A 25 -12.41 8.38 -4.81
CA PHE A 25 -12.96 7.83 -3.56
C PHE A 25 -12.91 8.88 -2.43
N VAL A 26 -13.62 10.00 -2.60
CA VAL A 26 -13.53 11.17 -1.72
C VAL A 26 -13.98 10.93 -0.27
N ASP A 27 -14.94 10.04 -0.08
CA ASP A 27 -15.44 9.66 1.26
C ASP A 27 -14.56 8.61 1.94
N GLY A 28 -13.55 8.10 1.22
CA GLY A 28 -12.70 7.00 1.62
C GLY A 28 -13.33 5.63 1.41
N ILE A 29 -12.45 4.66 1.21
CA ILE A 29 -12.75 3.23 1.15
C ILE A 29 -11.72 2.49 1.98
N TYR A 30 -12.00 1.22 2.26
CA TYR A 30 -11.12 0.34 3.00
C TYR A 30 -10.59 -0.75 2.07
N LEU A 31 -9.27 -0.86 2.02
CA LEU A 31 -8.53 -1.91 1.33
C LEU A 31 -7.93 -2.86 2.36
N VAL A 32 -7.66 -4.10 1.95
CA VAL A 32 -7.00 -5.11 2.80
C VAL A 32 -5.64 -5.43 2.19
N TRP A 33 -4.59 -5.21 2.97
CA TRP A 33 -3.21 -5.52 2.60
C TRP A 33 -2.67 -6.58 3.56
N PHE A 34 -1.88 -7.56 3.08
CA PHE A 34 -1.39 -8.65 3.91
C PHE A 34 -0.08 -9.22 3.40
N THR A 35 0.74 -9.73 4.31
CA THR A 35 1.96 -10.47 3.97
C THR A 35 1.60 -11.94 3.72
N ASP A 36 1.86 -12.46 2.52
CA ASP A 36 1.64 -13.88 2.17
C ASP A 36 2.71 -14.77 2.84
N ASN A 37 2.38 -16.04 3.04
CA ASN A 37 3.27 -17.05 3.63
C ASN A 37 4.13 -17.75 2.58
N ASP A 38 4.42 -17.08 1.47
CA ASP A 38 5.38 -17.60 0.51
C ASP A 38 6.81 -17.46 1.03
N ALA A 39 7.78 -18.05 0.32
CA ALA A 39 9.16 -18.08 0.78
C ALA A 39 9.82 -16.68 0.82
N GLU A 40 9.18 -15.68 0.22
CA GLU A 40 9.67 -14.30 0.13
C GLU A 40 8.86 -13.34 1.02
N SER A 41 7.85 -13.85 1.75
CA SER A 41 6.93 -13.08 2.59
C SER A 41 6.38 -11.87 1.83
N THR A 42 5.83 -12.10 0.64
CA THR A 42 5.42 -11.02 -0.26
C THR A 42 4.17 -10.31 0.24
N ASP A 43 4.24 -8.98 0.27
CA ASP A 43 3.11 -8.13 0.62
C ASP A 43 2.12 -8.01 -0.54
N LYS A 44 0.82 -8.13 -0.23
CA LYS A 44 -0.27 -8.27 -1.22
C LYS A 44 -1.51 -7.49 -0.84
N LEU A 45 -2.19 -6.94 -1.84
CA LEU A 45 -3.57 -6.51 -1.69
C LEU A 45 -4.53 -7.67 -1.88
N LEU A 46 -5.62 -7.68 -1.11
CA LEU A 46 -6.72 -8.58 -1.34
C LEU A 46 -7.36 -8.27 -2.69
N THR A 47 -7.44 -9.30 -3.54
CA THR A 47 -7.93 -9.18 -4.91
C THR A 47 -9.00 -10.22 -5.20
N PHE A 48 -9.83 -9.93 -6.18
CA PHE A 48 -10.69 -10.90 -6.82
C PHE A 48 -9.88 -11.73 -7.85
N GLU A 49 -10.39 -12.89 -8.25
CA GLU A 49 -9.76 -13.77 -9.26
C GLU A 49 -9.47 -13.04 -10.60
N ASN A 50 -10.22 -11.97 -10.89
CA ASN A 50 -10.02 -11.11 -12.06
C ASN A 50 -8.86 -10.10 -11.93
N GLY A 51 -8.14 -10.09 -10.80
CA GLY A 51 -7.02 -9.19 -10.50
C GLY A 51 -7.42 -7.83 -9.91
N LYS A 52 -8.71 -7.50 -9.84
CA LYS A 52 -9.18 -6.23 -9.24
C LYS A 52 -9.05 -6.27 -7.71
N ILE A 53 -8.70 -5.12 -7.14
CA ILE A 53 -8.54 -4.94 -5.70
C ILE A 53 -9.91 -4.97 -5.03
N PHE A 54 -10.05 -5.79 -3.99
CA PHE A 54 -11.21 -5.77 -3.11
C PHE A 54 -11.24 -4.48 -2.30
N SER A 55 -12.43 -3.87 -2.18
CA SER A 55 -12.63 -2.71 -1.31
C SER A 55 -14.00 -2.72 -0.65
N SER A 56 -14.07 -2.11 0.54
CA SER A 56 -15.30 -1.87 1.28
C SER A 56 -15.53 -0.38 1.55
N LYS A 57 -16.78 0.04 1.73
CA LYS A 57 -17.11 1.39 2.22
C LYS A 57 -17.16 1.48 3.76
N ASN A 58 -17.30 0.35 4.44
CA ASN A 58 -17.41 0.33 5.90
C ASN A 58 -16.49 -0.75 6.46
N ILE A 59 -15.57 -0.32 7.32
CA ILE A 59 -14.65 -1.21 8.02
C ILE A 59 -15.37 -2.34 8.76
N GLU A 60 -16.54 -2.06 9.35
CA GLU A 60 -17.35 -3.03 10.10
C GLU A 60 -17.90 -4.15 9.21
N ASN A 61 -18.00 -3.92 7.90
CA ASN A 61 -18.59 -4.88 6.96
C ASN A 61 -17.56 -5.68 6.17
N ILE A 62 -16.27 -5.38 6.27
CA ILE A 62 -15.20 -6.00 5.45
C ILE A 62 -15.28 -7.53 5.54
N GLU A 63 -15.42 -8.08 6.74
CA GLU A 63 -15.51 -9.53 6.94
C GLU A 63 -16.71 -10.14 6.20
N LEU A 64 -17.90 -9.59 6.45
CA LEU A 64 -19.14 -10.06 5.83
C LEU A 64 -19.06 -9.97 4.30
N GLU A 65 -18.44 -8.90 3.80
CA GLU A 65 -18.21 -8.69 2.38
C GLU A 65 -17.27 -9.73 1.77
N ILE A 66 -16.15 -10.03 2.43
CA ILE A 66 -15.21 -11.08 2.00
C ILE A 66 -15.90 -12.45 1.99
N ILE A 67 -16.63 -12.81 3.06
CA ILE A 67 -17.33 -14.11 3.18
C ILE A 67 -18.37 -14.27 2.06
N ASN A 68 -19.16 -13.23 1.78
CA ASN A 68 -20.18 -13.27 0.74
C ASN A 68 -19.56 -13.37 -0.66
N LYS A 69 -18.32 -12.90 -0.82
CA LYS A 69 -17.56 -12.93 -2.07
C LYS A 69 -16.54 -14.07 -2.16
N LYS A 70 -16.60 -15.07 -1.27
CA LYS A 70 -15.59 -16.13 -1.17
C LYS A 70 -15.23 -16.88 -2.45
N LYS A 71 -16.16 -16.98 -3.41
CA LYS A 71 -15.92 -17.65 -4.70
C LYS A 71 -15.27 -16.76 -5.74
N GLU A 72 -15.25 -15.46 -5.49
CA GLU A 72 -14.68 -14.43 -6.36
C GLU A 72 -13.32 -13.95 -5.82
N ILE A 73 -13.01 -14.19 -4.55
CA ILE A 73 -11.77 -13.77 -3.89
C ILE A 73 -10.64 -14.74 -4.21
N GLU A 74 -9.52 -14.19 -4.67
CA GLU A 74 -8.31 -14.95 -4.91
C GLU A 74 -7.72 -15.44 -3.58
N ASN A 75 -7.34 -16.71 -3.52
CA ASN A 75 -6.76 -17.34 -2.32
C ASN A 75 -7.63 -17.21 -1.04
N TYR A 76 -8.95 -17.20 -1.17
CA TYR A 76 -9.90 -17.04 -0.06
C TYR A 76 -9.59 -17.90 1.18
N GLU A 77 -9.25 -19.18 0.99
CA GLU A 77 -8.95 -20.10 2.11
C GLU A 77 -7.78 -19.63 2.99
N ARG A 78 -6.84 -18.85 2.44
CA ARG A 78 -5.74 -18.24 3.21
C ARG A 78 -6.20 -16.97 3.92
N VAL A 79 -7.00 -16.15 3.25
CA VAL A 79 -7.53 -14.89 3.79
C VAL A 79 -8.49 -15.16 4.95
N ILE A 80 -9.30 -16.21 4.87
CA ILE A 80 -10.27 -16.53 5.93
C ILE A 80 -9.61 -17.10 7.19
N SER A 81 -8.45 -17.78 7.10
CA SER A 81 -7.73 -18.21 8.30
C SER A 81 -7.22 -17.01 9.09
N TRP A 82 -6.76 -15.97 8.40
CA TRP A 82 -6.41 -14.68 9.00
C TRP A 82 -7.62 -13.99 9.63
N LEU A 83 -8.72 -13.82 8.88
CA LEU A 83 -9.94 -13.19 9.40
C LEU A 83 -10.34 -13.84 10.72
N ASN A 84 -10.40 -15.16 10.77
CA ASN A 84 -10.78 -15.90 11.98
C ASN A 84 -9.84 -15.69 13.19
N GLU A 85 -8.58 -15.32 12.97
CA GLU A 85 -7.60 -15.03 14.02
C GLU A 85 -7.69 -13.59 14.52
N GLU A 86 -7.83 -12.61 13.62
CA GLU A 86 -7.95 -11.18 13.97
C GLU A 86 -9.36 -10.76 14.43
N ILE A 87 -10.45 -11.42 14.01
CA ILE A 87 -11.85 -11.12 14.41
C ILE A 87 -12.07 -11.17 15.94
N ASN A 88 -11.18 -11.83 16.69
CA ASN A 88 -11.24 -11.77 18.15
C ASN A 88 -10.82 -10.42 18.73
N ASN A 89 -10.28 -9.52 17.90
CA ASN A 89 -9.97 -8.13 18.18
C ASN A 89 -10.81 -7.25 17.23
N ASP A 90 -11.53 -6.25 17.74
CA ASP A 90 -12.34 -5.35 16.92
C ASP A 90 -11.54 -4.81 15.71
N SER A 91 -12.11 -4.84 14.50
CA SER A 91 -11.42 -4.36 13.30
C SER A 91 -11.07 -2.87 13.44
N THR A 92 -9.77 -2.56 13.45
CA THR A 92 -9.26 -1.18 13.54
C THR A 92 -8.52 -0.80 12.27
N GLU A 93 -8.51 0.49 11.95
CA GLU A 93 -7.71 1.04 10.85
C GLU A 93 -6.23 1.01 11.25
N ASP A 94 -5.40 0.35 10.44
CA ASP A 94 -3.96 0.23 10.70
C ASP A 94 -3.18 1.35 10.00
N ASN A 95 -3.59 1.71 8.79
CA ASN A 95 -2.90 2.67 7.94
C ASN A 95 -3.89 3.59 7.23
N PHE A 96 -3.45 4.83 7.00
CA PHE A 96 -4.24 5.87 6.36
C PHE A 96 -3.49 6.47 5.17
N TYR A 97 -4.10 6.44 3.99
CA TYR A 97 -3.56 6.96 2.75
C TYR A 97 -4.51 8.02 2.19
N ASP A 98 -4.21 9.29 2.47
CA ASP A 98 -4.92 10.42 1.86
C ASP A 98 -4.19 10.88 0.60
N ILE A 99 -4.46 10.17 -0.50
CA ILE A 99 -3.84 10.41 -1.80
C ILE A 99 -4.35 11.70 -2.44
N LYS A 100 -5.59 12.09 -2.12
CA LYS A 100 -6.10 13.40 -2.51
C LYS A 100 -5.27 14.52 -1.86
N PHE A 101 -5.01 14.44 -0.56
CA PHE A 101 -4.14 15.38 0.14
C PHE A 101 -2.73 15.39 -0.46
N LEU A 102 -2.16 14.23 -0.75
CA LEU A 102 -0.85 14.11 -1.38
C LEU A 102 -0.76 14.91 -2.69
N LEU A 103 -1.74 14.74 -3.59
CA LEU A 103 -1.82 15.49 -4.84
C LEU A 103 -1.91 17.00 -4.59
N ASP A 104 -2.80 17.42 -3.69
CA ASP A 104 -2.98 18.84 -3.34
C ASP A 104 -1.66 19.45 -2.81
N GLN A 105 -0.85 18.70 -2.06
CA GLN A 105 0.45 19.16 -1.55
C GLN A 105 1.51 19.29 -2.65
N ILE A 106 1.58 18.33 -3.57
CA ILE A 106 2.52 18.38 -4.71
C ILE A 106 2.18 19.57 -5.63
N GLU A 107 0.89 19.83 -5.88
CA GLU A 107 0.45 20.99 -6.66
C GLU A 107 0.92 22.32 -6.02
N GLN A 108 0.81 22.41 -4.69
CA GLN A 108 1.25 23.54 -3.88
C GLN A 108 2.78 23.62 -3.70
N ASN A 109 3.53 22.69 -4.28
CA ASN A 109 4.98 22.58 -4.14
C ASN A 109 5.42 22.40 -2.67
N ASN A 110 4.62 21.69 -1.88
CA ASN A 110 4.95 21.30 -0.53
C ASN A 110 5.53 19.87 -0.52
N PHE A 111 6.82 19.78 -0.20
CA PHE A 111 7.56 18.53 -0.07
C PHE A 111 8.09 18.38 1.35
N SER A 112 7.20 18.48 2.35
CA SER A 112 7.55 18.13 3.72
C SER A 112 7.92 16.64 3.80
N ILE A 113 8.67 16.27 4.85
CA ILE A 113 9.05 14.88 5.08
C ILE A 113 7.82 13.96 5.07
N ASP A 114 6.74 14.35 5.76
CA ASP A 114 5.52 13.55 5.85
C ASP A 114 4.83 13.36 4.48
N VAL A 115 4.87 14.39 3.62
CA VAL A 115 4.33 14.29 2.25
C VAL A 115 5.17 13.35 1.39
N ILE A 116 6.49 13.40 1.53
CA ILE A 116 7.40 12.51 0.81
C ILE A 116 7.25 11.06 1.31
N GLU A 117 7.07 10.86 2.61
CA GLU A 117 6.80 9.54 3.20
C GLU A 117 5.47 8.98 2.70
N LEU A 118 4.40 9.78 2.69
CA LEU A 118 3.11 9.39 2.14
C LEU A 118 3.22 9.02 0.65
N PHE A 119 3.95 9.82 -0.13
CA PHE A 119 4.26 9.50 -1.52
C PHE A 119 4.96 8.15 -1.65
N THR A 120 6.06 7.94 -0.93
CA THR A 120 6.84 6.69 -1.06
C THR A 120 6.03 5.48 -0.62
N ASN A 121 5.29 5.58 0.49
CA ASN A 121 4.42 4.50 0.95
C ASN A 121 3.37 4.16 -0.12
N TYR A 122 2.78 5.17 -0.75
CA TYR A 122 1.80 4.95 -1.83
C TYR A 122 2.43 4.29 -3.06
N ILE A 123 3.62 4.73 -3.48
CA ILE A 123 4.34 4.12 -4.61
C ILE A 123 4.73 2.67 -4.29
N ASN A 124 5.13 2.36 -3.05
CA ASN A 124 5.41 0.99 -2.64
C ASN A 124 4.13 0.14 -2.68
N LEU A 125 3.01 0.61 -2.13
CA LEU A 125 1.72 -0.07 -2.19
C LEU A 125 1.27 -0.35 -3.64
N PHE A 126 1.42 0.65 -4.51
CA PHE A 126 1.16 0.49 -5.95
C PHE A 126 2.06 -0.59 -6.56
N GLY A 127 3.34 -0.59 -6.19
CA GLY A 127 4.32 -1.53 -6.71
C GLY A 127 4.17 -2.96 -6.23
N ASP A 128 3.74 -3.16 -4.99
CA ASP A 128 3.38 -4.46 -4.44
C ASP A 128 2.21 -5.04 -5.24
N TYR A 129 1.16 -4.24 -5.45
CA TYR A 129 0.00 -4.65 -6.25
C TYR A 129 0.36 -4.94 -7.71
N ALA A 130 1.20 -4.10 -8.33
CA ALA A 130 1.61 -4.27 -9.71
C ALA A 130 2.44 -5.56 -9.94
N ARG A 131 3.20 -6.02 -8.93
CA ARG A 131 4.03 -7.23 -8.99
C ARG A 131 3.35 -8.48 -8.45
N GLN A 132 2.24 -8.33 -7.72
CA GLN A 132 1.56 -9.44 -7.06
C GLN A 132 1.07 -10.53 -8.03
N ASP A 133 0.62 -10.16 -9.24
CA ASP A 133 0.11 -11.08 -10.26
C ASP A 133 0.45 -10.57 -11.67
N GLU A 134 0.72 -11.49 -12.60
CA GLU A 134 1.02 -11.17 -14.01
C GLU A 134 -0.07 -10.31 -14.69
N LYS A 135 -1.33 -10.45 -14.28
CA LYS A 135 -2.47 -9.62 -14.74
C LYS A 135 -2.24 -8.14 -14.48
N ASN A 136 -1.44 -7.78 -13.48
CA ASN A 136 -1.20 -6.41 -13.03
C ASN A 136 0.11 -5.82 -13.58
N ASN A 137 0.99 -6.64 -14.17
CA ASN A 137 2.31 -6.21 -14.65
C ASN A 137 2.29 -5.04 -15.65
N PHE A 138 1.16 -4.79 -16.33
CA PHE A 138 1.01 -3.63 -17.20
C PHE A 138 1.20 -2.30 -16.44
N LEU A 139 0.94 -2.28 -15.13
CA LEU A 139 1.10 -1.12 -14.26
C LEU A 139 2.57 -0.76 -13.99
N LEU A 140 3.50 -1.70 -14.15
CA LEU A 140 4.93 -1.45 -13.94
C LEU A 140 5.51 -0.41 -14.90
N THR A 141 4.82 -0.14 -16.02
CA THR A 141 5.21 0.95 -16.93
C THR A 141 5.18 2.31 -16.25
N PHE A 142 4.31 2.52 -15.25
CA PHE A 142 4.16 3.81 -14.58
C PHE A 142 5.24 4.07 -13.54
N GLU A 143 5.77 3.04 -12.88
CA GLU A 143 6.88 3.20 -11.92
C GLU A 143 8.19 3.63 -12.57
N SER A 144 8.33 3.35 -13.87
CA SER A 144 9.53 3.71 -14.64
C SER A 144 9.60 5.21 -14.98
N GLN A 145 8.57 5.97 -14.62
CA GLN A 145 8.48 7.40 -14.88
C GLN A 145 9.53 8.19 -14.08
N SER A 146 10.22 9.11 -14.77
CA SER A 146 11.43 9.77 -14.27
C SER A 146 11.24 10.56 -12.98
N SER A 147 10.15 11.30 -12.86
CA SER A 147 9.92 12.14 -11.66
C SER A 147 9.49 11.30 -10.46
N ILE A 148 8.76 10.20 -10.69
CA ILE A 148 8.40 9.23 -9.65
C ILE A 148 9.65 8.61 -9.03
N GLN A 149 10.53 8.06 -9.87
CA GLN A 149 11.79 7.47 -9.40
C GLN A 149 12.68 8.49 -8.69
N LYS A 150 12.71 9.74 -9.17
CA LYS A 150 13.52 10.78 -8.56
C LYS A 150 13.08 11.08 -7.12
N LEU A 151 11.78 11.23 -6.88
CA LEU A 151 11.26 11.49 -5.53
C LEU A 151 11.41 10.27 -4.62
N TRP A 152 11.18 9.07 -5.17
CA TRP A 152 11.38 7.81 -4.44
C TRP A 152 12.84 7.63 -4.00
N ASN A 153 13.80 7.84 -4.91
CA ASN A 153 15.23 7.78 -4.57
C ASN A 153 15.61 8.86 -3.56
N TYR A 154 15.10 10.08 -3.72
CA TYR A 154 15.34 11.16 -2.76
C TYR A 154 14.89 10.78 -1.35
N TYR A 155 13.72 10.15 -1.20
CA TYR A 155 13.28 9.64 0.10
C TYR A 155 14.33 8.71 0.72
N TYR A 156 14.79 7.71 -0.01
CA TYR A 156 15.75 6.76 0.56
C TYR A 156 17.10 7.40 0.87
N GLU A 157 17.63 8.20 -0.05
CA GLU A 157 18.96 8.79 0.06
C GLU A 157 19.05 9.94 1.06
N ALA A 158 18.04 10.82 1.09
CA ALA A 158 18.07 12.05 1.88
C ALA A 158 17.27 11.96 3.18
N ILE A 159 16.36 10.99 3.30
CA ILE A 159 15.44 10.89 4.44
C ILE A 159 15.60 9.56 5.18
N PHE A 160 15.24 8.44 4.58
CA PHE A 160 15.15 7.14 5.25
C PHE A 160 16.51 6.66 5.77
N TRP A 161 17.50 6.47 4.88
CA TRP A 161 18.81 5.95 5.29
C TRP A 161 19.54 6.89 6.26
N PRO A 162 19.58 8.22 6.04
CA PRO A 162 20.17 9.14 7.02
C PRO A 162 19.49 9.08 8.39
N ARG A 163 18.15 9.07 8.43
CA ARG A 163 17.40 8.99 9.69
C ARG A 163 17.62 7.65 10.40
N PHE A 164 17.63 6.56 9.64
CA PHE A 164 17.83 5.21 10.16
C PHE A 164 19.25 5.04 10.75
N ASN A 165 20.27 5.51 10.02
CA ASN A 165 21.66 5.34 10.41
C ASN A 165 22.10 6.28 11.55
N ASN A 166 21.60 7.52 11.59
CA ASN A 166 21.92 8.48 12.65
C ASN A 166 20.81 9.49 12.91
N LYS A 167 19.76 9.06 13.63
CA LYS A 167 18.58 9.88 13.95
C LYS A 167 18.92 11.25 14.54
N LYS A 168 19.87 11.32 15.49
CA LYS A 168 20.23 12.60 16.13
C LYS A 168 20.86 13.58 15.14
N GLU A 169 21.69 13.10 14.22
CA GLU A 169 22.30 13.97 13.21
C GLU A 169 21.27 14.40 12.17
N PHE A 170 20.40 13.48 11.73
CA PHE A 170 19.29 13.79 10.84
C PHE A 170 18.39 14.91 11.40
N GLU A 171 17.96 14.81 12.67
CA GLU A 171 17.12 15.82 13.33
C GLU A 171 17.79 17.20 13.46
N ASN A 172 19.12 17.26 13.47
CA ASN A 172 19.89 18.51 13.58
C ASN A 172 20.39 19.03 12.20
N SER A 173 20.17 18.28 11.12
CA SER A 173 20.63 18.62 9.78
C SER A 173 19.46 19.03 8.90
N LYS A 174 19.75 19.85 7.89
CA LYS A 174 18.78 20.14 6.84
C LYS A 174 18.93 19.07 5.75
N PRO A 175 17.84 18.41 5.32
CA PRO A 175 17.88 17.49 4.18
C PRO A 175 18.46 18.18 2.94
N ALA A 176 19.08 17.37 2.07
CA ALA A 176 19.53 17.84 0.76
C ALA A 176 18.40 18.52 -0.02
N SER A 177 18.68 19.50 -0.85
CA SER A 177 17.64 20.15 -1.66
C SER A 177 17.04 19.17 -2.66
N LEU A 178 15.71 19.07 -2.69
CA LEU A 178 14.98 18.35 -3.73
C LEU A 178 14.85 19.25 -4.97
N GLU A 179 15.46 18.84 -6.07
CA GLU A 179 15.25 19.47 -7.38
C GLU A 179 14.36 18.56 -8.21
N ILE A 180 13.11 18.96 -8.49
CA ILE A 180 12.17 18.14 -9.26
C ILE A 180 11.24 19.03 -10.09
N ASP A 181 10.88 18.57 -11.29
CA ASP A 181 9.81 19.22 -12.06
C ASP A 181 8.47 18.84 -11.45
N LYS A 182 7.87 19.78 -10.72
CA LYS A 182 6.61 19.55 -10.03
C LYS A 182 5.44 19.27 -10.97
N SER A 183 5.44 19.85 -12.17
CA SER A 183 4.34 19.69 -13.13
C SER A 183 4.39 18.29 -13.72
N GLU A 184 5.60 17.82 -14.04
CA GLU A 184 5.82 16.45 -14.49
C GLU A 184 5.47 15.44 -13.38
N LEU A 185 5.95 15.66 -12.15
CA LEU A 185 5.63 14.80 -11.02
C LEU A 185 4.11 14.72 -10.77
N HIS A 186 3.42 15.86 -10.75
CA HIS A 186 1.99 15.91 -10.52
C HIS A 186 1.22 15.14 -11.61
N LEU A 187 1.59 15.32 -12.88
CA LEU A 187 0.99 14.61 -14.00
C LEU A 187 1.18 13.10 -13.87
N GLN A 188 2.42 12.66 -13.68
CA GLN A 188 2.80 11.25 -13.55
C GLN A 188 2.10 10.57 -12.36
N LEU A 189 2.08 11.24 -11.22
CA LEU A 189 1.38 10.71 -10.04
C LEU A 189 -0.13 10.65 -10.27
N SER A 190 -0.73 11.65 -10.92
CA SER A 190 -2.17 11.62 -11.25
C SER A 190 -2.53 10.45 -12.17
N GLU A 191 -1.67 10.12 -13.12
CA GLU A 191 -1.84 8.95 -14.00
C GLU A 191 -1.79 7.64 -13.20
N ILE A 192 -0.78 7.47 -12.33
CA ILE A 192 -0.66 6.32 -11.43
C ILE A 192 -1.92 6.15 -10.58
N ILE A 193 -2.40 7.23 -9.97
CA ILE A 193 -3.58 7.22 -9.11
C ILE A 193 -4.82 6.79 -9.88
N ASN A 194 -5.02 7.35 -11.07
CA ASN A 194 -6.16 6.98 -11.91
C ASN A 194 -6.11 5.51 -12.32
N GLU A 195 -4.94 4.98 -12.69
CA GLU A 195 -4.80 3.58 -13.06
C GLU A 195 -4.97 2.62 -11.88
N PHE A 196 -4.48 2.99 -10.71
CA PHE A 196 -4.70 2.24 -9.48
C PHE A 196 -6.19 2.24 -9.09
N ASP A 197 -6.84 3.41 -9.09
CA ASP A 197 -8.27 3.54 -8.81
C ASP A 197 -9.12 2.70 -9.77
N ASN A 198 -8.76 2.65 -11.05
CA ASN A 198 -9.43 1.81 -12.04
C ASN A 198 -9.32 0.31 -11.73
N GLN A 199 -8.35 -0.10 -10.91
CA GLN A 199 -8.22 -1.48 -10.46
C GLN A 199 -9.04 -1.80 -9.22
N ILE A 200 -9.64 -0.81 -8.57
CA ILE A 200 -10.44 -1.02 -7.36
C ILE A 200 -11.86 -1.43 -7.73
N GLN A 201 -12.29 -2.57 -7.20
CA GLN A 201 -13.65 -3.07 -7.32
C GLN A 201 -14.37 -2.94 -5.98
N MET A 202 -15.40 -2.09 -5.97
CA MET A 202 -16.28 -1.94 -4.81
C MET A 202 -17.03 -3.23 -4.54
N SER A 203 -16.92 -3.75 -3.31
CA SER A 203 -17.86 -4.72 -2.81
C SER A 203 -19.22 -4.02 -2.63
N ASN A 204 -20.25 -4.56 -3.29
CA ASN A 204 -21.62 -4.11 -3.10
C ASN A 204 -22.32 -5.13 -2.23
N LEU A 205 -22.61 -4.74 -0.99
CA LEU A 205 -23.52 -5.42 -0.07
C LEU A 205 -24.63 -4.47 0.37
#